data_AF-A0A3D1XV04-F1
#
_entry.id   AF-A0A3D1XV04-F1
#
_cell.length_a   1.000
_cell.length_b   1.000
_cell.length_c   1.000
_cell.angle_alpha   90.00
_cell.angle_beta   90.00
_cell.angle_gamma   90.00
#
_symmetry.space_group_name_H-M   'P 1'
#
loop_
_entity.id
_entity.type
_entity.pdbx_description
1 polymer ?
#
loop_
_entity_poly.entity_id
_entity_poly.type
_entity_poly.pdbx_seq_one_letter_code
_entity_poly.pdbx_strand_id
1 'polypeptide(L)'
;MGLLTARPSSTHFVVEDPCFLDIKENPDWQSQFGNTHPLKLEIGFGMGDFLISMAKREPGSNFIGIDFSQDGIQKLLARIRSFQLKNIRVVFGDIREKLPNLFKTAELNSIYINLPDPWPKKRHFKRRLIKPELVKQIVQKLTPKGRIHLATDSESYAREILDYFNAEASLQNVNQETGIHHERKHLPKTKYEKSFLYAGDKIHYLEYFKLVDGEEQPKKEEALVSKEERPVNNDEYLTRKFKTAEANAKDACDLKQVADQLADAGDGQWAKNVYQKAEEKAEDSLDLNWLAYSVAVALSDKDWAIKIYKEAEGRAENSLDLNWLAYSIFETLGDKEWAKQLFEKAESFPENIRELCDLAESVSEILEDKEWQLKIYKKAEENAKEYSDFYELADHVFAKLGDGEWASELYHKAEGKAEDCCDLLSLAECFIEKLGDGEGARRLYEKAEKNAEDSMDFVVLADSLRETLGDKEWAARLSPCGH
;
A
#
# COMPACT_ATOMS: atom_id res chain seq x y z
N MET A 1 10.14 -3.03 6.20
CA MET A 1 9.25 -2.90 5.02
C MET A 1 9.79 -1.82 4.11
N GLY A 2 10.19 -2.19 2.90
CA GLY A 2 10.55 -1.24 1.85
C GLY A 2 9.27 -0.70 1.22
N LEU A 3 9.13 0.62 1.19
CA LEU A 3 8.00 1.30 0.54
C LEU A 3 8.21 1.25 -0.97
N LEU A 4 7.21 0.69 -1.67
CA LEU A 4 7.21 0.41 -3.10
C LEU A 4 7.28 1.69 -3.94
N THR A 5 7.79 1.50 -5.15
CA THR A 5 8.25 2.56 -6.05
C THR A 5 7.85 2.26 -7.49
N ALA A 6 6.64 1.78 -7.70
CA ALA A 6 6.15 1.55 -9.05
C ALA A 6 5.75 2.89 -9.66
N ARG A 7 6.33 3.23 -10.82
CA ARG A 7 6.01 4.46 -11.54
C ARG A 7 5.02 4.19 -12.66
N PRO A 8 4.25 5.20 -13.08
CA PRO A 8 3.43 5.09 -14.27
C PRO A 8 4.32 4.83 -15.50
N SER A 9 4.09 3.71 -16.18
CA SER A 9 4.73 3.40 -17.45
C SER A 9 4.00 4.10 -18.61
N SER A 10 4.75 4.58 -19.61
CA SER A 10 4.20 5.20 -20.84
C SER A 10 3.61 4.19 -21.83
N THR A 11 3.58 2.89 -21.47
CA THR A 11 3.07 1.82 -22.33
C THR A 11 1.57 1.93 -22.60
N HIS A 12 1.19 1.79 -23.88
CA HIS A 12 -0.21 1.57 -24.25
C HIS A 12 -0.66 0.16 -23.81
N PHE A 13 -1.76 0.11 -23.06
CA PHE A 13 -2.34 -1.13 -22.55
C PHE A 13 -3.81 -1.23 -22.96
N VAL A 14 -4.14 -2.32 -23.66
CA VAL A 14 -5.49 -2.55 -24.19
C VAL A 14 -5.94 -3.95 -23.78
N VAL A 15 -7.15 -4.05 -23.22
CA VAL A 15 -7.80 -5.31 -22.88
C VAL A 15 -9.23 -5.27 -23.43
N GLU A 16 -9.65 -6.34 -24.09
CA GLU A 16 -11.04 -6.50 -24.52
C GLU A 16 -11.91 -6.99 -23.36
N ASP A 17 -12.44 -6.05 -22.56
CA ASP A 17 -13.41 -6.35 -21.49
C ASP A 17 -14.43 -5.20 -21.37
N PRO A 18 -15.75 -5.48 -21.25
CA PRO A 18 -16.78 -4.45 -21.14
C PRO A 18 -16.67 -3.58 -19.89
N CYS A 19 -15.95 -4.03 -18.86
CA CYS A 19 -15.68 -3.25 -17.66
C CYS A 19 -14.39 -2.42 -17.78
N PHE A 20 -13.57 -2.64 -18.80
CA PHE A 20 -12.34 -1.90 -19.03
C PHE A 20 -12.57 -0.72 -19.98
N LEU A 21 -12.02 0.44 -19.62
CA LEU A 21 -12.17 1.69 -20.37
C LEU A 21 -10.79 2.32 -20.63
N ASP A 22 -10.24 2.11 -21.83
CA ASP A 22 -9.09 2.89 -22.32
C ASP A 22 -9.58 4.20 -22.97
N ILE A 23 -10.05 5.11 -22.13
CA ILE A 23 -10.66 6.36 -22.57
C ILE A 23 -9.72 7.52 -22.26
N LYS A 24 -9.57 8.39 -23.26
CA LYS A 24 -8.79 9.63 -23.17
C LYS A 24 -9.65 10.85 -22.84
N GLU A 25 -10.95 10.84 -23.15
CA GLU A 25 -11.85 11.97 -22.89
C GLU A 25 -13.27 11.54 -22.46
N ASN A 26 -13.74 12.16 -21.39
CA ASN A 26 -15.08 12.27 -20.78
C ASN A 26 -16.10 11.19 -21.20
N PRO A 27 -16.01 9.97 -20.63
CA PRO A 27 -17.04 8.97 -20.86
C PRO A 27 -18.39 9.44 -20.31
N ASP A 28 -19.47 9.13 -21.03
CA ASP A 28 -20.81 9.21 -20.45
C ASP A 28 -20.98 8.08 -19.43
N TRP A 29 -20.63 8.34 -18.17
CA TRP A 29 -20.73 7.36 -17.09
C TRP A 29 -22.14 6.80 -16.92
N GLN A 30 -23.18 7.59 -17.17
CA GLN A 30 -24.56 7.10 -17.08
C GLN A 30 -24.83 6.06 -18.15
N SER A 31 -24.33 6.30 -19.38
CA SER A 31 -24.38 5.31 -20.45
C SER A 31 -23.52 4.08 -20.14
N GLN A 32 -22.31 4.26 -19.61
CA GLN A 32 -21.42 3.15 -19.26
C GLN A 32 -22.03 2.21 -18.23
N PHE A 33 -22.69 2.74 -17.20
CA PHE A 33 -23.33 1.95 -16.15
C PHE A 33 -24.81 1.60 -16.44
N GLY A 34 -25.44 2.27 -17.39
CA GLY A 34 -26.87 2.14 -17.70
C GLY A 34 -27.81 2.68 -16.61
N ASN A 35 -27.33 3.55 -15.74
CA ASN A 35 -28.08 4.09 -14.60
C ASN A 35 -27.50 5.46 -14.13
N THR A 36 -28.12 6.08 -13.13
CA THR A 36 -27.72 7.38 -12.56
C THR A 36 -27.27 7.29 -11.10
N HIS A 37 -26.83 6.11 -10.66
CA HIS A 37 -26.33 5.93 -9.30
C HIS A 37 -25.08 6.80 -9.03
N PRO A 38 -24.82 7.17 -7.76
CA PRO A 38 -23.66 7.97 -7.40
C PRO A 38 -22.34 7.34 -7.89
N LEU A 39 -21.47 8.17 -8.45
CA LEU A 39 -20.14 7.75 -8.88
C LEU A 39 -19.14 7.86 -7.73
N LYS A 40 -18.36 6.81 -7.54
CA LYS A 40 -17.28 6.72 -6.55
C LYS A 40 -15.99 6.28 -7.25
N LEU A 41 -14.87 6.91 -6.90
CA LEU A 41 -13.57 6.66 -7.51
C LEU A 41 -12.60 6.08 -6.48
N GLU A 42 -11.92 4.99 -6.78
CA GLU A 42 -10.70 4.57 -6.07
C GLU A 42 -9.47 4.80 -6.97
N ILE A 43 -8.48 5.50 -6.42
CA ILE A 43 -7.21 5.82 -7.06
C ILE A 43 -6.13 4.89 -6.51
N GLY A 44 -5.46 4.15 -7.40
CA GLY A 44 -4.44 3.17 -7.02
C GLY A 44 -5.07 1.95 -6.33
N PHE A 45 -6.00 1.27 -7.01
CA PHE A 45 -6.75 0.16 -6.40
C PHE A 45 -5.92 -1.11 -6.18
N GLY A 46 -4.71 -1.22 -6.78
CA GLY A 46 -3.84 -2.39 -6.69
C GLY A 46 -4.53 -3.67 -7.19
N MET A 47 -4.84 -4.58 -6.28
CA MET A 47 -5.55 -5.84 -6.59
C MET A 47 -7.08 -5.72 -6.56
N GLY A 48 -7.60 -4.55 -6.18
CA GLY A 48 -9.02 -4.20 -6.24
C GLY A 48 -9.89 -4.83 -5.15
N ASP A 49 -9.30 -5.35 -4.07
CA ASP A 49 -10.05 -5.92 -2.93
C ASP A 49 -11.06 -4.93 -2.34
N PHE A 50 -10.65 -3.68 -2.19
CA PHE A 50 -11.50 -2.60 -1.70
C PHE A 50 -12.67 -2.34 -2.64
N LEU A 51 -12.43 -2.19 -3.94
CA LEU A 51 -13.48 -2.05 -4.97
C LEU A 51 -14.48 -3.20 -4.92
N ILE A 52 -14.01 -4.45 -4.92
CA ILE A 52 -14.87 -5.63 -4.90
C ILE A 52 -15.75 -5.63 -3.64
N SER A 53 -15.16 -5.35 -2.47
CA SER A 53 -15.88 -5.32 -1.20
C SER A 53 -16.92 -4.20 -1.18
N MET A 54 -16.55 -3.00 -1.61
CA MET A 54 -17.45 -1.85 -1.69
C MET A 54 -18.59 -2.07 -2.70
N ALA A 55 -18.30 -2.60 -3.88
CA ALA A 55 -19.30 -2.87 -4.92
C ALA A 55 -20.34 -3.90 -4.47
N LYS A 56 -19.92 -4.92 -3.69
CA LYS A 56 -20.83 -5.90 -3.07
C LYS A 56 -21.69 -5.26 -1.97
N ARG A 57 -21.10 -4.38 -1.14
CA ARG A 57 -21.81 -3.70 -0.02
C ARG A 57 -22.79 -2.63 -0.51
N GLU A 58 -22.49 -1.98 -1.63
CA GLU A 58 -23.27 -0.87 -2.17
C GLU A 58 -23.68 -1.11 -3.64
N PRO A 59 -24.65 -2.00 -3.91
CA PRO A 59 -25.15 -2.22 -5.27
C PRO A 59 -25.84 -0.98 -5.88
N GLY A 60 -26.22 -0.01 -5.03
CA GLY A 60 -26.78 1.28 -5.43
C GLY A 60 -25.76 2.37 -5.74
N SER A 61 -24.47 2.03 -5.81
CA SER A 61 -23.36 2.94 -6.15
C SER A 61 -22.59 2.39 -7.36
N ASN A 62 -22.03 3.29 -8.18
CA ASN A 62 -21.15 2.95 -9.29
C ASN A 62 -19.69 3.25 -8.91
N PHE A 63 -18.81 2.27 -9.10
CA PHE A 63 -17.40 2.36 -8.73
C PHE A 63 -16.52 2.43 -9.96
N ILE A 64 -15.58 3.37 -9.96
CA ILE A 64 -14.53 3.49 -10.95
C ILE A 64 -13.20 3.23 -10.24
N GLY A 65 -12.44 2.26 -10.72
CA GLY A 65 -11.06 2.02 -10.30
C GLY A 65 -10.09 2.56 -11.34
N ILE A 66 -9.05 3.27 -10.90
CA ILE A 66 -7.93 3.64 -11.76
C ILE A 66 -6.60 3.17 -11.18
N ASP A 67 -5.78 2.54 -12.02
CA ASP A 67 -4.44 2.07 -11.68
C ASP A 67 -3.56 2.03 -12.94
N PHE A 68 -2.24 1.94 -12.76
CA PHE A 68 -1.26 1.78 -13.82
C PHE A 68 -0.65 0.36 -13.86
N SER A 69 -0.99 -0.52 -12.90
CA SER A 69 -0.59 -1.93 -12.92
C SER A 69 -1.44 -2.73 -13.91
N GLN A 70 -0.83 -3.17 -15.02
CA GLN A 70 -1.49 -4.01 -16.03
C GLN A 70 -1.96 -5.36 -15.46
N ASP A 71 -1.17 -5.94 -14.57
CA ASP A 71 -1.49 -7.21 -13.90
C ASP A 71 -2.64 -7.03 -12.89
N GLY A 72 -2.59 -5.97 -12.07
CA GLY A 72 -3.67 -5.62 -11.15
C GLY A 72 -5.00 -5.41 -11.87
N ILE A 73 -4.99 -4.75 -13.03
CA ILE A 73 -6.18 -4.58 -13.87
C ILE A 73 -6.71 -5.93 -14.36
N GLN A 74 -5.87 -6.80 -14.92
CA GLN A 74 -6.34 -8.09 -15.45
C GLN A 74 -6.96 -8.95 -14.35
N LYS A 75 -6.35 -8.97 -13.16
CA LYS A 75 -6.87 -9.68 -11.99
C LYS A 75 -8.19 -9.11 -11.52
N LEU A 76 -8.29 -7.79 -11.38
CA LEU A 76 -9.55 -7.16 -11.02
C LEU A 76 -10.66 -7.48 -12.03
N LEU A 77 -10.39 -7.38 -13.34
CA LEU A 77 -11.36 -7.75 -14.38
C LEU A 77 -11.80 -9.22 -14.27
N ALA A 78 -10.87 -10.14 -14.03
CA ALA A 78 -11.20 -11.55 -13.80
C ALA A 78 -12.11 -11.74 -12.57
N ARG A 79 -11.84 -11.02 -11.47
CA ARG A 79 -12.66 -11.05 -10.24
C ARG A 79 -14.04 -10.43 -10.46
N ILE A 80 -14.14 -9.32 -11.18
CA ILE A 80 -15.42 -8.69 -11.57
C ILE A 80 -16.28 -9.69 -12.33
N ARG A 81 -15.71 -10.40 -13.32
CA ARG A 81 -16.41 -11.45 -14.09
C ARG A 81 -16.85 -12.60 -13.21
N SER A 82 -15.96 -13.12 -12.37
CA SER A 82 -16.24 -14.24 -11.45
C SER A 82 -17.39 -13.91 -10.48
N PHE A 83 -17.36 -12.72 -9.88
CA PHE A 83 -18.40 -12.26 -8.95
C PHE A 83 -19.62 -11.64 -9.65
N GLN A 84 -19.63 -11.59 -10.99
CA GLN A 84 -20.70 -11.01 -11.81
C GLN A 84 -21.08 -9.57 -11.41
N LEU A 85 -20.09 -8.77 -11.00
CA LEU A 85 -20.31 -7.39 -10.58
C LEU A 85 -20.54 -6.49 -11.78
N LYS A 86 -21.61 -5.70 -11.74
CA LYS A 86 -22.02 -4.82 -12.86
C LYS A 86 -21.70 -3.34 -12.62
N ASN A 87 -21.42 -2.99 -11.36
CA ASN A 87 -21.25 -1.63 -10.88
C ASN A 87 -19.78 -1.25 -10.67
N ILE A 88 -18.83 -1.91 -11.35
CA ILE A 88 -17.42 -1.50 -11.40
C ILE A 88 -17.01 -1.22 -12.84
N ARG A 89 -16.25 -0.14 -13.08
CA ARG A 89 -15.48 0.10 -14.30
C ARG A 89 -14.01 0.34 -13.94
N VAL A 90 -13.10 -0.08 -14.82
CA VAL A 90 -11.66 -0.05 -14.61
C VAL A 90 -11.01 0.80 -15.69
N VAL A 91 -10.17 1.74 -15.27
CA VAL A 91 -9.41 2.64 -16.14
C VAL A 91 -7.92 2.39 -15.94
N PHE A 92 -7.18 2.26 -17.04
CA PHE A 92 -5.72 2.22 -17.01
C PHE A 92 -5.14 3.63 -17.13
N GLY A 93 -4.16 3.97 -16.30
CA GLY A 93 -3.28 5.13 -16.48
C GLY A 93 -3.07 5.97 -15.22
N ASP A 94 -2.27 7.04 -15.36
CA ASP A 94 -2.00 7.98 -14.28
C ASP A 94 -3.21 8.89 -14.02
N ILE A 95 -3.68 8.92 -12.78
CA ILE A 95 -4.78 9.79 -12.39
C ILE A 95 -4.46 11.27 -12.55
N ARG A 96 -3.21 11.69 -12.41
CA ARG A 96 -2.79 13.10 -12.57
C ARG A 96 -3.06 13.61 -13.98
N GLU A 97 -2.95 12.72 -14.97
CA GLU A 97 -3.24 13.02 -16.37
C GLU A 97 -4.71 12.80 -16.72
N LYS A 98 -5.33 11.76 -16.15
CA LYS A 98 -6.67 11.33 -16.53
C LYS A 98 -7.81 12.05 -15.80
N LEU A 99 -7.63 12.45 -14.54
CA LEU A 99 -8.69 13.07 -13.72
C LEU A 99 -9.37 14.27 -14.39
N PRO A 100 -8.65 15.22 -15.03
CA PRO A 100 -9.28 16.36 -15.70
C PRO A 100 -10.30 15.96 -16.77
N ASN A 101 -10.01 14.87 -17.47
CA ASN A 101 -10.74 14.42 -18.64
C ASN A 101 -11.77 13.32 -18.33
N LEU A 102 -11.60 12.54 -17.26
CA LEU A 102 -12.51 11.43 -16.94
C LEU A 102 -13.85 11.85 -16.33
N PHE A 103 -13.91 13.03 -15.69
CA PHE A 103 -15.09 13.47 -14.94
C PHE A 103 -15.42 14.93 -15.21
N LYS A 104 -16.70 15.26 -15.20
CA LYS A 104 -17.20 16.64 -15.16
C LYS A 104 -17.00 17.24 -13.77
N THR A 105 -17.10 18.57 -13.67
CA THR A 105 -17.12 19.26 -12.38
C THR A 105 -18.29 18.75 -11.54
N ALA A 106 -18.05 18.49 -10.25
CA ALA A 106 -19.06 18.01 -9.31
C ALA A 106 -19.81 16.75 -9.78
N GLU A 107 -19.10 15.73 -10.29
CA GLU A 107 -19.67 14.46 -10.76
C GLU A 107 -19.39 13.29 -9.79
N LEU A 108 -18.35 13.40 -8.96
CA LEU A 108 -17.94 12.35 -8.01
C LEU A 108 -18.53 12.57 -6.62
N ASN A 109 -19.19 11.55 -6.08
CA ASN A 109 -19.72 11.57 -4.72
C ASN A 109 -18.67 11.17 -3.67
N SER A 110 -17.78 10.23 -3.99
CA SER A 110 -16.71 9.79 -3.09
C SER A 110 -15.42 9.51 -3.83
N ILE A 111 -14.28 9.83 -3.21
CA ILE A 111 -12.95 9.48 -3.70
C ILE A 111 -12.19 8.75 -2.59
N TYR A 112 -11.58 7.62 -2.94
CA TYR A 112 -10.78 6.78 -2.07
C TYR A 112 -9.33 6.75 -2.56
N ILE A 113 -8.37 6.98 -1.66
CA ILE A 113 -6.93 6.78 -1.93
C ILE A 113 -6.37 5.97 -0.75
N ASN A 114 -6.11 4.69 -1.01
CA ASN A 114 -5.68 3.75 0.02
C ASN A 114 -4.19 3.42 -0.15
N LEU A 115 -3.39 3.73 0.86
CA LEU A 115 -1.97 3.39 0.96
C LEU A 115 -1.15 3.79 -0.29
N PRO A 116 -1.22 5.07 -0.76
CA PRO A 116 -0.42 5.50 -1.89
C PRO A 116 1.06 5.47 -1.53
N ASP A 117 1.92 5.14 -2.51
CA ASP A 117 3.38 5.05 -2.31
C ASP A 117 3.93 6.32 -1.60
N PRO A 118 4.50 6.16 -0.40
CA PRO A 118 4.92 7.29 0.41
C PRO A 118 6.31 7.83 0.06
N TRP A 119 7.08 7.13 -0.78
CA TRP A 119 8.41 7.58 -1.25
C TRP A 119 9.26 8.21 -0.12
N PRO A 120 9.74 7.41 0.84
CA PRO A 120 10.25 7.92 2.11
C PRO A 120 11.53 8.75 1.98
N LYS A 121 12.29 8.54 0.90
CA LYS A 121 13.52 9.29 0.60
C LYS A 121 13.16 10.67 0.06
N LYS A 122 13.73 11.75 0.62
CA LYS A 122 13.45 13.15 0.24
C LYS A 122 13.53 13.40 -1.27
N ARG A 123 14.54 12.83 -1.92
CA ARG A 123 14.72 12.89 -3.38
C ARG A 123 13.53 12.37 -4.19
N HIS A 124 12.75 11.47 -3.63
CA HIS A 124 11.59 10.87 -4.29
C HIS A 124 10.28 11.57 -3.92
N PHE A 125 10.28 12.63 -3.12
CA PHE A 125 9.05 13.31 -2.72
C PHE A 125 8.27 13.86 -3.92
N LYS A 126 8.92 14.18 -5.04
CA LYS A 126 8.26 14.58 -6.29
C LYS A 126 7.40 13.47 -6.91
N ARG A 127 7.69 12.21 -6.60
CA ARG A 127 6.97 11.02 -7.07
C ARG A 127 5.70 10.72 -6.24
N ARG A 128 5.56 11.31 -5.05
CA ARG A 128 4.35 11.18 -4.21
C ARG A 128 3.12 11.60 -5.02
N LEU A 129 2.12 10.72 -5.02
CA LEU A 129 0.87 10.92 -5.74
C LEU A 129 0.14 12.20 -5.33
N ILE A 130 -0.02 12.41 -4.03
CA ILE A 130 -0.84 13.50 -3.48
C ILE A 130 0.02 14.76 -3.43
N LYS A 131 -0.35 15.73 -4.27
CA LYS A 131 0.24 17.07 -4.37
C LYS A 131 -0.86 18.11 -4.48
N PRO A 132 -0.57 19.40 -4.18
CA PRO A 132 -1.58 20.46 -4.20
C PRO A 132 -2.40 20.51 -5.50
N GLU A 133 -1.75 20.28 -6.65
CA GLU A 133 -2.43 20.26 -7.94
C GLU A 133 -3.48 19.15 -8.06
N LEU A 134 -3.14 17.92 -7.66
CA LEU A 134 -4.10 16.81 -7.64
C LEU A 134 -5.23 17.07 -6.65
N VAL A 135 -4.94 17.64 -5.47
CA VAL A 135 -5.95 17.99 -4.46
C VAL A 135 -6.96 18.99 -5.05
N LYS A 136 -6.50 20.03 -5.75
CA LYS A 136 -7.39 20.99 -6.44
C LYS A 136 -8.29 20.31 -7.46
N GLN A 137 -7.73 19.42 -8.27
CA GLN A 137 -8.51 18.68 -9.27
C GLN A 137 -9.57 17.78 -8.61
N ILE A 138 -9.19 17.05 -7.54
CA ILE A 138 -10.10 16.23 -6.72
C ILE A 138 -11.27 17.08 -6.21
N VAL A 139 -10.97 18.24 -5.62
CA VAL A 139 -11.99 19.18 -5.09
C VAL A 139 -12.94 19.64 -6.19
N GLN A 140 -12.43 19.95 -7.38
CA GLN A 140 -13.28 20.37 -8.52
C GLN A 140 -14.23 19.26 -8.98
N LYS A 141 -13.78 18.01 -9.02
CA LYS A 141 -14.62 16.88 -9.48
C LYS A 141 -15.61 16.41 -8.42
N LEU A 142 -15.40 16.71 -7.14
CA LEU A 142 -16.27 16.30 -6.05
C LEU A 142 -17.58 17.10 -5.99
N THR A 143 -18.71 16.42 -5.77
CA THR A 143 -20.02 17.03 -5.52
C THR A 143 -20.01 17.82 -4.20
N PRO A 144 -20.87 18.83 -4.00
CA PRO A 144 -21.15 19.36 -2.67
C PRO A 144 -21.50 18.21 -1.71
N LYS A 145 -20.95 18.25 -0.48
CA LYS A 145 -21.04 17.18 0.53
C LYS A 145 -20.42 15.83 0.13
N GLY A 146 -19.79 15.74 -1.04
CA GLY A 146 -19.02 14.55 -1.41
C GLY A 146 -17.84 14.36 -0.47
N ARG A 147 -17.38 13.12 -0.33
CA ARG A 147 -16.36 12.73 0.67
C ARG A 147 -15.06 12.29 0.02
N ILE A 148 -13.96 12.57 0.69
CA ILE A 148 -12.63 12.04 0.36
C ILE A 148 -12.16 11.20 1.54
N HIS A 149 -11.70 9.99 1.27
CA HIS A 149 -11.20 9.05 2.26
C HIS A 149 -9.77 8.65 1.90
N LEU A 150 -8.87 8.83 2.85
CA LEU A 150 -7.44 8.66 2.67
C LEU A 150 -6.91 7.72 3.75
N ALA A 151 -6.00 6.81 3.38
CA ALA A 151 -5.27 5.97 4.31
C ALA A 151 -3.79 5.93 3.92
N THR A 152 -2.89 6.03 4.89
CA THR A 152 -1.44 5.84 4.69
C THR A 152 -0.79 5.24 5.93
N ASP A 153 0.18 4.37 5.74
CA ASP A 153 1.07 3.82 6.77
C ASP A 153 2.23 4.77 7.14
N SER A 154 2.44 5.84 6.36
CA SER A 154 3.50 6.81 6.60
C SER A 154 3.01 8.04 7.36
N GLU A 155 3.45 8.22 8.60
CA GLU A 155 3.14 9.40 9.40
C GLU A 155 3.59 10.71 8.71
N SER A 156 4.79 10.71 8.12
CA SER A 156 5.33 11.89 7.42
C SER A 156 4.47 12.29 6.21
N TYR A 157 3.97 11.30 5.47
CA TYR A 157 3.12 11.55 4.32
C TYR A 157 1.72 11.95 4.75
N ALA A 158 1.18 11.36 5.84
CA ALA A 158 -0.09 11.77 6.43
C ALA A 158 -0.11 13.25 6.80
N ARG A 159 0.99 13.78 7.35
CA ARG A 159 1.12 15.21 7.67
C ARG A 159 1.17 16.09 6.42
N GLU A 160 1.92 15.70 5.40
CA GLU A 160 1.95 16.44 4.11
C GLU A 160 0.55 16.45 3.45
N ILE A 161 -0.15 15.32 3.46
CA ILE A 161 -1.53 15.21 2.96
C ILE A 161 -2.46 16.14 3.76
N LEU A 162 -2.35 16.12 5.10
CA LEU A 162 -3.13 16.99 5.98
C LEU A 162 -2.95 18.47 5.61
N ASP A 163 -1.69 18.91 5.39
CA ASP A 163 -1.37 20.29 5.03
C ASP A 163 -1.99 20.68 3.68
N TYR A 164 -1.89 19.82 2.66
CA TYR A 164 -2.45 20.09 1.34
C TYR A 164 -3.98 20.17 1.34
N PHE A 165 -4.65 19.25 2.03
CA PHE A 165 -6.12 19.24 2.08
C PHE A 165 -6.66 20.37 2.98
N ASN A 166 -5.97 20.74 4.06
CA ASN A 166 -6.38 21.87 4.90
C ASN A 166 -6.19 23.23 4.23
N ALA A 167 -5.33 23.33 3.22
CA ALA A 167 -5.15 24.54 2.43
C ALA A 167 -6.36 24.84 1.50
N GLU A 168 -7.22 23.85 1.23
CA GLU A 168 -8.40 24.00 0.39
C GLU A 168 -9.61 24.47 1.21
N ALA A 169 -9.98 25.75 1.06
CA ALA A 169 -11.05 26.38 1.84
C ALA A 169 -12.43 25.71 1.68
N SER A 170 -12.69 25.05 0.55
CA SER A 170 -13.95 24.35 0.28
C SER A 170 -14.03 22.96 0.91
N LEU A 171 -12.99 22.51 1.60
CA LEU A 171 -12.98 21.23 2.30
C LEU A 171 -13.06 21.43 3.82
N GLN A 172 -13.66 20.45 4.48
CA GLN A 172 -13.67 20.36 5.93
C GLN A 172 -13.26 18.95 6.37
N ASN A 173 -12.25 18.87 7.23
CA ASN A 173 -11.82 17.61 7.85
C ASN A 173 -12.90 17.12 8.83
N VAL A 174 -13.20 15.83 8.84
CA VAL A 174 -14.16 15.22 9.78
C VAL A 174 -13.61 15.22 11.21
N ASN A 175 -12.30 15.05 11.38
CA ASN A 175 -11.61 15.20 12.66
C ASN A 175 -11.06 16.62 12.82
N GLN A 176 -11.79 17.48 13.53
CA GLN A 176 -11.39 18.86 13.76
C GLN A 176 -10.31 19.03 14.86
N GLU A 177 -10.06 17.99 15.66
CA GLU A 177 -9.11 18.05 16.77
C GLU A 177 -7.68 17.78 16.29
N THR A 178 -7.46 16.62 15.67
CA THR A 178 -6.12 16.17 15.24
C THR A 178 -5.97 16.11 13.72
N GLY A 179 -7.08 16.13 12.97
CA GLY A 179 -7.07 15.94 11.52
C GLY A 179 -6.82 14.51 11.04
N ILE A 180 -6.41 13.60 11.93
CA ILE A 180 -6.03 12.22 11.62
C ILE A 180 -6.78 11.27 12.55
N HIS A 181 -7.41 10.26 11.97
CA HIS A 181 -7.99 9.12 12.69
C HIS A 181 -7.03 7.93 12.71
N HIS A 182 -7.20 7.05 13.69
CA HIS A 182 -6.46 5.78 13.82
C HIS A 182 -7.33 4.55 13.52
N GLU A 183 -8.59 4.77 13.15
CA GLU A 183 -9.53 3.73 12.77
C GLU A 183 -10.50 4.27 11.71
N ARG A 184 -10.98 3.39 10.82
CA ARG A 184 -12.05 3.70 9.85
C ARG A 184 -13.21 2.70 9.99
N LYS A 185 -14.32 3.13 10.60
CA LYS A 185 -15.41 2.21 11.01
C LYS A 185 -16.34 1.75 9.91
N HIS A 186 -16.40 2.48 8.79
CA HIS A 186 -17.45 2.32 7.78
C HIS A 186 -16.94 1.81 6.43
N LEU A 187 -15.62 1.58 6.30
CA LEU A 187 -15.00 1.16 5.05
C LEU A 187 -14.31 -0.20 5.24
N PRO A 188 -14.32 -1.08 4.22
CA PRO A 188 -13.53 -2.29 4.25
C PRO A 188 -12.04 -1.96 4.32
N LYS A 189 -11.26 -2.81 4.97
CA LYS A 189 -9.80 -2.70 4.97
C LYS A 189 -9.23 -3.31 3.68
N THR A 190 -8.15 -2.73 3.16
CA THR A 190 -7.42 -3.34 2.04
C THR A 190 -6.56 -4.52 2.53
N LYS A 191 -6.12 -5.39 1.63
CA LYS A 191 -5.20 -6.49 1.97
C LYS A 191 -3.90 -5.97 2.61
N TYR A 192 -3.31 -4.91 2.06
CA TYR A 192 -2.12 -4.27 2.61
C TYR A 192 -2.37 -3.67 3.99
N GLU A 193 -3.49 -2.97 4.17
CA GLU A 193 -3.86 -2.40 5.47
C GLU A 193 -4.02 -3.48 6.53
N LYS A 194 -4.67 -4.61 6.20
CA LYS A 194 -4.75 -5.76 7.10
C LYS A 194 -3.35 -6.28 7.43
N SER A 195 -2.46 -6.43 6.43
CA SER A 195 -1.08 -6.87 6.65
C SER A 195 -0.31 -5.99 7.64
N PHE A 196 -0.36 -4.67 7.47
CA PHE A 196 0.23 -3.71 8.43
C PHE A 196 -0.39 -3.82 9.83
N LEU A 197 -1.72 -3.89 9.91
CA LEU A 197 -2.42 -4.00 11.20
C LEU A 197 -2.12 -5.31 11.92
N TYR A 198 -1.95 -6.41 11.18
CA TYR A 198 -1.54 -7.69 11.76
C TYR A 198 -0.09 -7.69 12.23
N ALA A 199 0.80 -6.95 11.55
CA ALA A 199 2.16 -6.69 11.99
C ALA A 199 2.25 -5.74 13.20
N GLY A 200 1.13 -5.11 13.60
CA GLY A 200 1.08 -4.15 14.70
C GLY A 200 1.44 -2.70 14.31
N ASP A 201 1.56 -2.43 13.02
CA ASP A 201 1.83 -1.10 12.49
C ASP A 201 0.60 -0.19 12.58
N LYS A 202 0.84 1.13 12.58
CA LYS A 202 -0.22 2.14 12.62
C LYS A 202 -0.57 2.61 11.22
N ILE A 203 -1.87 2.73 10.97
CA ILE A 203 -2.40 3.39 9.79
C ILE A 203 -3.00 4.74 10.19
N HIS A 204 -2.72 5.74 9.38
CA HIS A 204 -3.23 7.10 9.51
C HIS A 204 -4.35 7.31 8.49
N TYR A 205 -5.54 7.63 8.98
CA TYR A 205 -6.71 7.87 8.13
C TYR A 205 -7.08 9.35 8.16
N LEU A 206 -7.41 9.92 7.00
CA LEU A 206 -7.95 11.27 6.90
C LEU A 206 -9.27 11.22 6.15
N GLU A 207 -10.22 12.03 6.60
CA GLU A 207 -11.54 12.10 5.99
C GLU A 207 -11.96 13.56 5.84
N TYR A 208 -12.40 13.91 4.64
CA TYR A 208 -12.86 15.26 4.30
C TYR A 208 -14.22 15.20 3.62
N PHE A 209 -14.98 16.28 3.72
CA PHE A 209 -16.11 16.52 2.85
C PHE A 209 -16.05 17.92 2.25
N LYS A 210 -16.64 18.08 1.06
CA LYS A 210 -16.74 19.38 0.38
C LYS A 210 -17.93 20.17 0.92
N LEU A 211 -17.70 21.43 1.28
CA LEU A 211 -18.71 22.36 1.74
C LEU A 211 -19.70 22.70 0.61
N VAL A 212 -20.91 23.14 0.98
CA VAL A 212 -21.86 23.71 0.02
C VAL A 212 -21.47 25.18 -0.22
N ASP A 213 -21.58 25.65 -1.45
CA ASP A 213 -21.27 27.04 -1.79
C ASP A 213 -22.04 28.00 -0.88
N GLY A 214 -21.31 28.82 -0.10
CA GLY A 214 -21.86 29.78 0.87
C GLY A 214 -21.84 29.33 2.33
N GLU A 215 -21.44 28.09 2.64
CA GLU A 215 -21.12 27.66 4.01
C GLU A 215 -19.63 27.93 4.29
N GLU A 216 -19.32 28.92 5.14
CA GLU A 216 -17.97 29.10 5.68
C GLU A 216 -17.69 28.09 6.79
N GLN A 217 -16.42 27.75 6.98
CA GLN A 217 -15.97 26.90 8.09
C GLN A 217 -16.47 27.48 9.44
N PRO A 218 -17.15 26.69 10.29
CA PRO A 218 -17.45 27.12 11.64
C PRO A 218 -16.13 27.41 12.38
N LYS A 219 -16.03 28.58 13.02
CA LYS A 219 -14.89 28.92 13.87
C LYS A 219 -14.75 27.86 14.96
N LYS A 220 -13.51 27.39 15.20
CA LYS A 220 -13.17 26.43 16.26
C LYS A 220 -13.77 26.87 17.60
N GLU A 221 -14.85 26.21 18.03
CA GLU A 221 -15.30 26.24 19.42
C GLU A 221 -14.57 25.11 20.16
N GLU A 222 -13.91 25.47 21.26
CA GLU A 222 -13.27 24.51 22.16
C GLU A 222 -14.33 23.59 22.77
N ALA A 223 -14.30 22.31 22.40
CA ALA A 223 -15.16 21.30 22.98
C ALA A 223 -14.72 20.99 24.42
N LEU A 224 -15.63 21.24 25.36
CA LEU A 224 -15.57 20.80 26.75
C LEU A 224 -15.58 19.27 26.81
N VAL A 225 -14.47 18.69 27.27
CA VAL A 225 -14.34 17.25 27.53
C VAL A 225 -15.28 16.85 28.67
N SER A 226 -16.27 16.02 28.36
CA SER A 226 -17.07 15.32 29.36
C SER A 226 -16.18 14.34 30.13
N LYS A 227 -16.11 14.49 31.46
CA LYS A 227 -15.47 13.52 32.34
C LYS A 227 -16.23 12.20 32.29
N GLU A 228 -15.64 11.19 31.67
CA GLU A 228 -16.09 9.80 31.85
C GLU A 228 -15.85 9.37 33.31
N GLU A 229 -16.85 8.71 33.90
CA GLU A 229 -16.78 8.13 35.24
C GLU A 229 -15.70 7.04 35.28
N ARG A 230 -14.72 7.22 36.19
CA ARG A 230 -13.69 6.20 36.43
C ARG A 230 -14.34 5.00 37.13
N PRO A 231 -14.21 3.79 36.59
CA PRO A 231 -14.73 2.58 37.22
C PRO A 231 -13.99 2.26 38.51
N VAL A 232 -14.68 1.58 39.42
CA VAL A 232 -14.26 1.29 40.80
C VAL A 232 -13.22 0.14 40.86
N ASN A 233 -13.09 -0.67 39.78
CA ASN A 233 -12.14 -1.78 39.66
C ASN A 233 -11.58 -1.89 38.22
N ASN A 234 -10.27 -2.14 38.09
CA ASN A 234 -9.58 -2.32 36.81
C ASN A 234 -10.11 -3.53 36.00
N ASP A 235 -10.51 -4.63 36.65
CA ASP A 235 -10.99 -5.83 35.96
C ASP A 235 -12.36 -5.61 35.31
N GLU A 236 -13.24 -4.87 35.99
CA GLU A 236 -14.57 -4.51 35.46
C GLU A 236 -14.45 -3.53 34.30
N TYR A 237 -13.49 -2.58 34.38
CA TYR A 237 -13.16 -1.69 33.28
C TYR A 237 -12.67 -2.45 32.05
N LEU A 238 -11.70 -3.34 32.22
CA LEU A 238 -11.14 -4.14 31.12
C LEU A 238 -12.21 -5.03 30.51
N THR A 239 -13.03 -5.69 31.33
CA THR A 239 -14.17 -6.49 30.85
C THR A 239 -15.13 -5.66 30.01
N ARG A 240 -15.52 -4.47 30.47
CA ARG A 240 -16.40 -3.57 29.71
C ARG A 240 -15.74 -3.11 28.41
N LYS A 241 -14.46 -2.75 28.48
CA LYS A 241 -13.66 -2.34 27.32
C LYS A 241 -13.63 -3.45 26.25
N PHE A 242 -13.34 -4.69 26.64
CA PHE A 242 -13.31 -5.82 25.71
C PHE A 242 -14.69 -6.15 25.14
N LYS A 243 -15.76 -6.13 25.94
CA LYS A 243 -17.13 -6.30 25.42
C LYS A 243 -17.48 -5.23 24.39
N THR A 244 -17.11 -3.97 24.65
CA THR A 244 -17.34 -2.88 23.71
C THR A 244 -16.50 -3.05 22.44
N ALA A 245 -15.23 -3.44 22.56
CA ALA A 245 -14.36 -3.70 21.41
C ALA A 245 -14.89 -4.85 20.54
N GLU A 246 -15.26 -5.97 21.16
CA GLU A 246 -15.85 -7.13 20.47
C GLU A 246 -17.17 -6.77 19.76
N ALA A 247 -18.05 -6.01 20.42
CA ALA A 247 -19.31 -5.56 19.82
C ALA A 247 -19.09 -4.58 18.65
N ASN A 248 -18.00 -3.82 18.68
CA ASN A 248 -17.66 -2.86 17.63
C ASN A 248 -16.90 -3.50 16.46
N ALA A 249 -16.31 -4.68 16.64
CA ALA A 249 -15.52 -5.38 15.64
C ALA A 249 -16.34 -5.70 14.37
N LYS A 250 -15.84 -5.24 13.22
CA LYS A 250 -16.55 -5.34 11.94
C LYS A 250 -16.11 -6.53 11.13
N ASP A 251 -14.82 -6.83 11.11
CA ASP A 251 -14.22 -7.88 10.31
C ASP A 251 -13.40 -8.88 11.16
N ALA A 252 -12.83 -9.87 10.49
CA ALA A 252 -11.97 -10.88 11.13
C ALA A 252 -10.72 -10.26 11.76
N CYS A 253 -10.13 -9.24 11.14
CA CYS A 253 -8.96 -8.52 11.68
C CYS A 253 -9.28 -7.86 13.02
N ASP A 254 -10.41 -7.15 13.14
CA ASP A 254 -10.83 -6.53 14.40
C ASP A 254 -11.04 -7.58 15.51
N LEU A 255 -11.76 -8.66 15.19
CA LEU A 255 -12.04 -9.74 16.14
C LEU A 255 -10.75 -10.43 16.58
N LYS A 256 -9.83 -10.71 15.66
CA LYS A 256 -8.52 -11.29 15.95
C LYS A 256 -7.72 -10.42 16.91
N GLN A 257 -7.66 -9.10 16.68
CA GLN A 257 -6.97 -8.18 17.60
C GLN A 257 -7.61 -8.16 19.00
N VAL A 258 -8.94 -8.20 19.09
CA VAL A 258 -9.63 -8.30 20.39
C VAL A 258 -9.31 -9.63 21.08
N ALA A 259 -9.30 -10.74 20.34
CA ALA A 259 -8.99 -12.06 20.86
C ALA A 259 -7.54 -12.17 21.35
N ASP A 260 -6.57 -11.60 20.60
CA ASP A 260 -5.18 -11.53 21.04
C ASP A 260 -5.05 -10.77 22.37
N GLN A 261 -5.69 -9.59 22.47
CA GLN A 261 -5.65 -8.80 23.71
C GLN A 261 -6.32 -9.52 24.88
N LEU A 262 -7.37 -10.32 24.63
CA LEU A 262 -8.01 -11.16 25.64
C LEU A 262 -7.08 -12.29 26.10
N ALA A 263 -6.38 -12.93 25.16
CA ALA A 263 -5.41 -13.98 25.47
C ALA A 263 -4.22 -13.42 26.27
N ASP A 264 -3.69 -12.26 25.88
CA ASP A 264 -2.63 -11.54 26.60
C ASP A 264 -3.09 -11.12 28.01
N ALA A 265 -4.37 -10.79 28.17
CA ALA A 265 -4.98 -10.50 29.47
C ALA A 265 -5.25 -11.76 30.31
N GLY A 266 -5.00 -12.96 29.78
CA GLY A 266 -5.13 -14.25 30.47
C GLY A 266 -6.51 -14.91 30.35
N ASP A 267 -7.45 -14.35 29.58
CA ASP A 267 -8.78 -14.95 29.35
C ASP A 267 -8.79 -15.79 28.06
N GLY A 268 -8.13 -16.93 28.10
CA GLY A 268 -8.02 -17.84 26.95
C GLY A 268 -9.37 -18.41 26.47
N GLN A 269 -10.37 -18.54 27.35
CA GLN A 269 -11.68 -19.07 26.98
C GLN A 269 -12.50 -18.05 26.20
N TRP A 270 -12.48 -16.78 26.63
CA TRP A 270 -13.13 -15.72 25.88
C TRP A 270 -12.38 -15.47 24.57
N ALA A 271 -11.04 -15.43 24.60
CA ALA A 271 -10.23 -15.33 23.39
C ALA A 271 -10.59 -16.42 22.37
N LYS A 272 -10.70 -17.68 22.79
CA LYS A 272 -11.14 -18.80 21.93
C LYS A 272 -12.50 -18.55 21.28
N ASN A 273 -13.48 -18.06 22.03
CA ASN A 273 -14.80 -17.74 21.48
C ASN A 273 -14.75 -16.59 20.46
N VAL A 274 -13.88 -15.60 20.68
CA VAL A 274 -13.72 -14.47 19.73
C VAL A 274 -12.94 -14.91 18.49
N TYR A 275 -11.94 -15.77 18.61
CA TYR A 275 -11.26 -16.36 17.45
C TYR A 275 -12.20 -17.18 16.57
N GLN A 276 -13.15 -17.94 17.15
CA GLN A 276 -14.17 -18.65 16.37
C GLN A 276 -15.06 -17.69 15.57
N LYS A 277 -15.43 -16.55 16.15
CA LYS A 277 -16.15 -15.50 15.42
C LYS A 277 -15.30 -14.87 14.32
N ALA A 278 -13.98 -14.75 14.55
CA ALA A 278 -13.05 -14.26 13.54
C ALA A 278 -12.95 -15.24 12.36
N GLU A 279 -12.91 -16.55 12.64
CA GLU A 279 -12.92 -17.63 11.63
C GLU A 279 -14.16 -17.54 10.73
N GLU A 280 -15.35 -17.41 11.33
CA GLU A 280 -16.62 -17.25 10.60
C GLU A 280 -16.66 -16.00 9.71
N LYS A 281 -15.93 -14.94 10.11
CA LYS A 281 -15.87 -13.68 9.37
C LYS A 281 -14.68 -13.58 8.41
N ALA A 282 -13.79 -14.55 8.38
CA ALA A 282 -12.59 -14.49 7.54
C ALA A 282 -12.99 -14.50 6.05
N GLU A 283 -12.55 -13.48 5.32
CA GLU A 283 -12.93 -13.30 3.91
C GLU A 283 -11.86 -13.90 2.97
N ASP A 284 -10.59 -13.92 3.38
CA ASP A 284 -9.45 -14.25 2.52
C ASP A 284 -8.40 -15.15 3.23
N SER A 285 -7.38 -15.56 2.47
CA SER A 285 -6.28 -16.40 2.96
C SER A 285 -5.47 -15.71 4.09
N LEU A 286 -5.31 -14.39 4.00
CA LEU A 286 -4.53 -13.61 4.95
C LEU A 286 -5.21 -13.54 6.33
N ASP A 287 -6.54 -13.34 6.36
CA ASP A 287 -7.34 -13.39 7.58
C ASP A 287 -7.16 -14.73 8.31
N LEU A 288 -7.26 -15.84 7.54
CA LEU A 288 -7.12 -17.20 8.08
C LEU A 288 -5.69 -17.49 8.52
N ASN A 289 -4.67 -17.08 7.75
CA ASN A 289 -3.27 -17.28 8.10
C ASN A 289 -2.93 -16.64 9.46
N TRP A 290 -3.29 -15.37 9.65
CA TRP A 290 -3.02 -14.66 10.89
C TRP A 290 -3.88 -15.14 12.06
N LEU A 291 -5.10 -15.60 11.79
CA LEU A 291 -5.92 -16.25 12.80
C LEU A 291 -5.29 -17.56 13.27
N ALA A 292 -4.87 -18.43 12.34
CA ALA A 292 -4.20 -19.69 12.65
C ALA A 292 -2.92 -19.47 13.44
N TYR A 293 -2.15 -18.45 13.06
CA TYR A 293 -0.95 -18.03 13.79
C TYR A 293 -1.27 -17.69 15.25
N SER A 294 -2.24 -16.81 15.48
CA SER A 294 -2.68 -16.45 16.83
C SER A 294 -3.22 -17.64 17.61
N VAL A 295 -4.01 -18.51 16.99
CA VAL A 295 -4.52 -19.73 17.65
C VAL A 295 -3.38 -20.65 18.09
N ALA A 296 -2.35 -20.83 17.25
CA ALA A 296 -1.20 -21.66 17.59
C ALA A 296 -0.33 -21.03 18.68
N VAL A 297 -0.14 -19.70 18.68
CA VAL A 297 0.74 -19.00 19.63
C VAL A 297 0.01 -18.69 20.94
N ALA A 298 -1.13 -18.02 20.87
CA ALA A 298 -1.86 -17.50 22.03
C ALA A 298 -2.62 -18.61 22.79
N LEU A 299 -3.18 -19.60 22.08
CA LEU A 299 -3.92 -20.71 22.71
C LEU A 299 -3.14 -22.02 22.78
N SER A 300 -1.97 -22.10 22.12
CA SER A 300 -1.22 -23.37 21.98
C SER A 300 -2.03 -24.50 21.32
N ASP A 301 -3.09 -24.18 20.55
CA ASP A 301 -4.01 -25.15 19.93
C ASP A 301 -3.58 -25.44 18.48
N LYS A 302 -2.51 -26.24 18.33
CA LYS A 302 -1.91 -26.56 17.02
C LYS A 302 -2.86 -27.32 16.10
N ASP A 303 -3.72 -28.17 16.64
CA ASP A 303 -4.67 -28.96 15.85
C ASP A 303 -5.72 -28.08 15.18
N TRP A 304 -6.19 -27.03 15.86
CA TRP A 304 -7.08 -26.05 15.28
C TRP A 304 -6.36 -25.17 14.26
N ALA A 305 -5.15 -24.69 14.58
CA ALA A 305 -4.34 -23.91 13.66
C ALA A 305 -4.06 -24.66 12.33
N ILE A 306 -3.74 -25.95 12.37
CA ILE A 306 -3.54 -26.79 11.17
C ILE A 306 -4.78 -26.81 10.27
N LYS A 307 -5.99 -26.85 10.85
CA LYS A 307 -7.24 -26.83 10.08
C LYS A 307 -7.42 -25.49 9.37
N ILE A 308 -7.20 -24.40 10.10
CA ILE A 308 -7.32 -23.04 9.56
C ILE A 308 -6.26 -22.81 8.47
N TYR A 309 -5.01 -23.25 8.66
CA TYR A 309 -3.96 -23.13 7.64
C TYR A 309 -4.29 -23.88 6.35
N LYS A 310 -4.88 -25.09 6.42
CA LYS A 310 -5.34 -25.81 5.21
C LYS A 310 -6.44 -25.06 4.48
N GLU A 311 -7.33 -24.42 5.22
CA GLU A 311 -8.35 -23.57 4.62
C GLU A 311 -7.74 -22.33 3.99
N ALA A 312 -6.79 -21.68 4.67
CA ALA A 312 -6.04 -20.54 4.15
C ALA A 312 -5.32 -20.89 2.84
N GLU A 313 -4.68 -22.06 2.77
CA GLU A 313 -4.04 -22.58 1.55
C GLU A 313 -5.04 -22.71 0.40
N GLY A 314 -6.25 -23.22 0.67
CA GLY A 314 -7.32 -23.35 -0.33
C GLY A 314 -7.88 -22.01 -0.81
N ARG A 315 -7.67 -20.92 -0.06
CA ARG A 315 -8.10 -19.57 -0.40
C ARG A 315 -6.97 -18.66 -0.89
N ALA A 316 -5.74 -19.15 -0.97
CA ALA A 316 -4.60 -18.34 -1.44
C ALA A 316 -4.77 -17.99 -2.92
N GLU A 317 -4.70 -16.70 -3.25
CA GLU A 317 -4.90 -16.22 -4.62
C GLU A 317 -3.57 -15.92 -5.33
N ASN A 318 -2.49 -15.70 -4.58
CA ASN A 318 -1.21 -15.28 -5.14
C ASN A 318 0.03 -15.80 -4.41
N SER A 319 1.21 -15.51 -4.99
CA SER A 319 2.51 -15.93 -4.46
C SER A 319 2.75 -15.40 -3.05
N LEU A 320 2.36 -14.15 -2.79
CA LEU A 320 2.49 -13.53 -1.48
C LEU A 320 1.67 -14.27 -0.40
N ASP A 321 0.42 -14.64 -0.66
CA ASP A 321 -0.39 -15.42 0.29
C ASP A 321 0.30 -16.72 0.68
N LEU A 322 0.81 -17.44 -0.31
CA LEU A 322 1.49 -18.71 -0.10
C LEU A 322 2.81 -18.55 0.66
N ASN A 323 3.57 -17.50 0.37
CA ASN A 323 4.83 -17.21 1.05
C ASN A 323 4.60 -16.90 2.54
N TRP A 324 3.63 -16.04 2.85
CA TRP A 324 3.27 -15.70 4.23
C TRP A 324 2.69 -16.90 4.99
N LEU A 325 1.90 -17.73 4.30
CA LEU A 325 1.36 -18.95 4.89
C LEU A 325 2.46 -19.96 5.23
N ALA A 326 3.42 -20.15 4.34
CA ALA A 326 4.58 -21.01 4.56
C ALA A 326 5.41 -20.55 5.76
N TYR A 327 5.65 -19.25 5.86
CA TYR A 327 6.34 -18.65 7.00
C TYR A 327 5.61 -18.93 8.32
N SER A 328 4.31 -18.63 8.39
CA SER A 328 3.50 -18.87 9.59
C SER A 328 3.43 -20.34 9.99
N ILE A 329 3.31 -21.26 9.03
CA ILE A 329 3.30 -22.71 9.29
C ILE A 329 4.64 -23.16 9.86
N PHE A 330 5.75 -22.71 9.29
CA PHE A 330 7.06 -23.03 9.83
C PHE A 330 7.25 -22.47 11.24
N GLU A 331 6.94 -21.20 11.45
CA GLU A 331 7.15 -20.54 12.74
C GLU A 331 6.33 -21.19 13.86
N THR A 332 5.05 -21.49 13.62
CA THR A 332 4.17 -22.01 14.69
C THR A 332 4.18 -23.53 14.82
N LEU A 333 4.38 -24.26 13.72
CA LEU A 333 4.31 -25.73 13.70
C LEU A 333 5.68 -26.40 13.55
N GLY A 334 6.68 -25.72 12.99
CA GLY A 334 7.98 -26.29 12.65
C GLY A 334 7.97 -27.17 11.40
N ASP A 335 6.90 -27.13 10.60
CA ASP A 335 6.72 -28.02 9.44
C ASP A 335 7.42 -27.47 8.19
N LYS A 336 8.72 -27.78 8.06
CA LYS A 336 9.53 -27.37 6.90
C LYS A 336 9.05 -27.98 5.57
N GLU A 337 8.46 -29.18 5.60
CA GLU A 337 8.02 -29.85 4.36
C GLU A 337 6.78 -29.19 3.78
N TRP A 338 5.82 -28.83 4.63
CA TRP A 338 4.65 -28.08 4.17
C TRP A 338 5.03 -26.67 3.70
N ALA A 339 5.89 -25.97 4.45
CA ALA A 339 6.43 -24.68 4.03
C ALA A 339 7.10 -24.76 2.64
N LYS A 340 7.92 -25.80 2.41
CA LYS A 340 8.54 -26.06 1.10
C LYS A 340 7.53 -26.22 -0.03
N GLN A 341 6.48 -27.02 0.16
CA GLN A 341 5.44 -27.20 -0.86
C GLN A 341 4.73 -25.89 -1.22
N LEU A 342 4.52 -25.02 -0.22
CA LEU A 342 3.94 -23.70 -0.43
C LEU A 342 4.90 -22.76 -1.17
N PHE A 343 6.19 -22.78 -0.86
CA PHE A 343 7.19 -22.02 -1.62
C PHE A 343 7.28 -22.48 -3.09
N GLU A 344 7.23 -23.79 -3.36
CA GLU A 344 7.19 -24.31 -4.74
C GLU A 344 5.96 -23.79 -5.51
N LYS A 345 4.79 -23.74 -4.85
CA LYS A 345 3.58 -23.15 -5.42
C LYS A 345 3.75 -21.64 -5.64
N ALA A 346 4.27 -20.92 -4.66
CA ALA A 346 4.50 -19.47 -4.75
C ALA A 346 5.43 -19.12 -5.92
N GLU A 347 6.47 -19.92 -6.16
CA GLU A 347 7.42 -19.71 -7.25
C GLU A 347 6.80 -19.87 -8.64
N SER A 348 5.67 -20.57 -8.76
CA SER A 348 5.07 -20.90 -10.06
C SER A 348 4.25 -19.77 -10.68
N PHE A 349 3.89 -18.74 -9.92
CA PHE A 349 3.15 -17.56 -10.41
C PHE A 349 3.52 -16.27 -9.64
N PRO A 350 4.78 -15.82 -9.71
CA PRO A 350 5.17 -14.54 -9.10
C PRO A 350 4.51 -13.37 -9.83
N GLU A 351 4.00 -12.39 -9.08
CA GLU A 351 3.38 -11.19 -9.65
C GLU A 351 4.42 -10.13 -10.03
N ASN A 352 5.51 -10.04 -9.27
CA ASN A 352 6.55 -9.02 -9.45
C ASN A 352 7.91 -9.48 -8.89
N ILE A 353 8.96 -8.69 -9.13
CA ILE A 353 10.32 -8.99 -8.68
C ILE A 353 10.44 -9.02 -7.17
N ARG A 354 9.66 -8.19 -6.47
CA ARG A 354 9.63 -8.16 -5.02
C ARG A 354 9.16 -9.48 -4.42
N GLU A 355 8.07 -10.05 -4.94
CA GLU A 355 7.59 -11.35 -4.47
C GLU A 355 8.63 -12.46 -4.68
N LEU A 356 9.38 -12.41 -5.79
CA LEU A 356 10.50 -13.33 -5.99
C LEU A 356 11.62 -13.10 -4.97
N CYS A 357 11.94 -11.85 -4.64
CA CYS A 357 12.95 -11.55 -3.64
C CYS A 357 12.52 -12.00 -2.23
N ASP A 358 11.29 -11.69 -1.83
CA ASP A 358 10.70 -12.09 -0.55
C ASP A 358 10.62 -13.63 -0.44
N LEU A 359 10.29 -14.33 -1.53
CA LEU A 359 10.33 -15.79 -1.62
C LEU A 359 11.75 -16.35 -1.48
N ALA A 360 12.72 -15.78 -2.19
CA ALA A 360 14.12 -16.22 -2.14
C ALA A 360 14.69 -16.09 -0.70
N GLU A 361 14.33 -15.01 -0.02
CA GLU A 361 14.68 -14.81 1.39
C GLU A 361 14.02 -15.84 2.29
N SER A 362 12.72 -16.05 2.14
CA SER A 362 11.96 -17.00 2.95
C SER A 362 12.50 -18.43 2.78
N VAL A 363 12.81 -18.85 1.56
CA VAL A 363 13.44 -20.13 1.25
C VAL A 363 14.80 -20.25 1.95
N SER A 364 15.63 -19.22 1.89
CA SER A 364 16.92 -19.23 2.57
C SER A 364 16.79 -19.26 4.09
N GLU A 365 15.86 -18.52 4.67
CA GLU A 365 15.75 -18.36 6.12
C GLU A 365 15.10 -19.59 6.76
N ILE A 366 14.12 -20.20 6.10
CA ILE A 366 13.33 -21.32 6.64
C ILE A 366 13.92 -22.67 6.26
N LEU A 367 14.24 -22.85 4.98
CA LEU A 367 14.75 -24.12 4.45
C LEU A 367 16.27 -24.21 4.49
N GLU A 368 16.96 -23.11 4.77
CA GLU A 368 18.44 -23.02 4.72
C GLU A 368 18.99 -23.38 3.33
N ASP A 369 18.17 -23.24 2.27
CA ASP A 369 18.49 -23.62 0.90
C ASP A 369 19.02 -22.43 0.09
N LYS A 370 20.32 -22.21 0.20
CA LYS A 370 21.03 -21.15 -0.54
C LYS A 370 21.07 -21.39 -2.05
N GLU A 371 21.03 -22.65 -2.50
CA GLU A 371 21.04 -22.95 -3.93
C GLU A 371 19.72 -22.55 -4.57
N TRP A 372 18.60 -22.80 -3.89
CA TRP A 372 17.29 -22.39 -4.37
C TRP A 372 17.11 -20.88 -4.29
N GLN A 373 17.58 -20.22 -3.21
CA GLN A 373 17.64 -18.75 -3.14
C GLN A 373 18.30 -18.16 -4.40
N LEU A 374 19.48 -18.67 -4.79
CA LEU A 374 20.19 -18.21 -5.98
C LEU A 374 19.42 -18.45 -7.28
N LYS A 375 18.71 -19.59 -7.40
CA LYS A 375 17.86 -19.87 -8.58
C LYS A 375 16.72 -18.86 -8.69
N ILE A 376 16.06 -18.53 -7.57
CA ILE A 376 14.96 -17.57 -7.55
C ILE A 376 15.45 -16.17 -7.92
N TYR A 377 16.60 -15.71 -7.40
CA TYR A 377 17.16 -14.42 -7.81
C TYR A 377 17.55 -14.36 -9.30
N LYS A 378 18.09 -15.45 -9.86
CA LYS A 378 18.35 -15.52 -11.32
C LYS A 378 17.07 -15.43 -12.14
N LYS A 379 16.01 -16.12 -11.70
CA LYS A 379 14.68 -16.01 -12.30
C LYS A 379 14.12 -14.59 -12.20
N ALA A 380 14.35 -13.91 -11.08
CA ALA A 380 13.99 -12.52 -10.89
C ALA A 380 14.74 -11.59 -11.88
N GLU A 381 16.03 -11.82 -12.08
CA GLU A 381 16.83 -11.09 -13.06
C GLU A 381 16.34 -11.28 -14.49
N GLU A 382 15.97 -12.51 -14.88
CA GLU A 382 15.40 -12.81 -16.20
C GLU A 382 14.04 -12.12 -16.44
N ASN A 383 13.26 -11.94 -15.36
CA ASN A 383 11.95 -11.31 -15.41
C ASN A 383 12.00 -9.78 -15.30
N ALA A 384 13.11 -9.21 -14.85
CA ALA A 384 13.28 -7.77 -14.62
C ALA A 384 13.24 -6.99 -15.94
N LYS A 385 12.47 -5.90 -15.99
CA LYS A 385 12.26 -5.09 -17.19
C LYS A 385 12.53 -3.61 -16.96
N GLU A 386 12.19 -3.12 -15.78
CA GLU A 386 12.21 -1.70 -15.43
C GLU A 386 13.33 -1.35 -14.46
N TYR A 387 13.55 -0.05 -14.25
CA TYR A 387 14.57 0.43 -13.29
C TYR A 387 14.37 -0.17 -11.89
N SER A 388 13.14 -0.13 -11.37
CA SER A 388 12.81 -0.61 -10.03
C SER A 388 13.11 -2.09 -9.85
N ASP A 389 12.84 -2.90 -10.87
CA ASP A 389 13.10 -4.34 -10.87
C ASP A 389 14.58 -4.64 -10.63
N PHE A 390 15.46 -4.04 -11.44
CA PHE A 390 16.91 -4.25 -11.33
C PHE A 390 17.47 -3.64 -10.05
N TYR A 391 16.99 -2.45 -9.67
CA TYR A 391 17.44 -1.76 -8.45
C TYR A 391 17.08 -2.58 -7.19
N GLU A 392 15.84 -3.06 -7.08
CA GLU A 392 15.38 -3.85 -5.93
C GLU A 392 16.15 -5.16 -5.86
N LEU A 393 16.28 -5.89 -6.97
CA LEU A 393 17.06 -7.12 -7.01
C LEU A 393 18.53 -6.90 -6.60
N ALA A 394 19.16 -5.82 -7.08
CA ALA A 394 20.54 -5.48 -6.70
C ALA A 394 20.67 -5.23 -5.20
N ASP A 395 19.71 -4.50 -4.61
CA ASP A 395 19.66 -4.24 -3.17
C ASP A 395 19.58 -5.55 -2.37
N HIS A 396 18.74 -6.49 -2.80
CA HIS A 396 18.59 -7.80 -2.17
C HIS A 396 19.84 -8.67 -2.35
N VAL A 397 20.41 -8.76 -3.55
CA VAL A 397 21.65 -9.50 -3.84
C VAL A 397 22.80 -8.98 -2.96
N PHE A 398 22.98 -7.66 -2.89
CA PHE A 398 24.00 -7.07 -2.03
C PHE A 398 23.75 -7.39 -0.55
N ALA A 399 22.54 -7.10 -0.04
CA ALA A 399 22.24 -7.20 1.38
C ALA A 399 22.20 -8.64 1.90
N LYS A 400 21.71 -9.59 1.09
CA LYS A 400 21.44 -10.98 1.53
C LYS A 400 22.49 -11.99 1.07
N LEU A 401 23.18 -11.73 -0.04
CA LEU A 401 24.26 -12.61 -0.52
C LEU A 401 25.65 -12.03 -0.25
N GLY A 402 25.77 -10.71 -0.04
CA GLY A 402 27.06 -10.03 0.04
C GLY A 402 27.82 -10.01 -1.29
N ASP A 403 27.12 -10.28 -2.40
CA ASP A 403 27.71 -10.33 -3.74
C ASP A 403 27.71 -8.94 -4.38
N GLY A 404 28.78 -8.18 -4.09
CA GLY A 404 28.96 -6.83 -4.61
C GLY A 404 29.18 -6.78 -6.12
N GLU A 405 29.76 -7.83 -6.73
CA GLU A 405 30.00 -7.89 -8.17
C GLU A 405 28.67 -8.02 -8.92
N TRP A 406 27.83 -8.99 -8.54
CA TRP A 406 26.52 -9.17 -9.17
C TRP A 406 25.59 -7.99 -8.89
N ALA A 407 25.60 -7.44 -7.66
CA ALA A 407 24.85 -6.22 -7.36
C ALA A 407 25.28 -5.04 -8.26
N SER A 408 26.58 -4.88 -8.51
CA SER A 408 27.09 -3.85 -9.43
C SER A 408 26.60 -4.05 -10.86
N GLU A 409 26.59 -5.28 -11.37
CA GLU A 409 26.04 -5.59 -12.70
C GLU A 409 24.56 -5.23 -12.80
N LEU A 410 23.77 -5.57 -11.77
CA LEU A 410 22.35 -5.25 -11.71
C LEU A 410 22.11 -3.75 -11.60
N TYR A 411 22.90 -3.01 -10.81
CA TYR A 411 22.81 -1.55 -10.77
C TYR A 411 23.17 -0.90 -12.10
N HIS A 412 24.11 -1.46 -12.88
CA HIS A 412 24.36 -0.99 -14.24
C HIS A 412 23.19 -1.28 -15.19
N LYS A 413 22.51 -2.43 -15.05
CA LYS A 413 21.26 -2.70 -15.78
C LYS A 413 20.17 -1.70 -15.40
N ALA A 414 20.03 -1.37 -14.11
CA ALA A 414 19.15 -0.32 -13.63
C ALA A 414 19.54 1.05 -14.22
N GLU A 415 20.83 1.40 -14.28
CA GLU A 415 21.32 2.64 -14.89
C GLU A 415 20.86 2.78 -16.36
N GLY A 416 20.85 1.68 -17.11
CA GLY A 416 20.35 1.64 -18.49
C GLY A 416 18.83 1.84 -18.63
N LYS A 417 18.08 1.74 -17.52
CA LYS A 417 16.63 1.92 -17.43
C LYS A 417 16.22 3.18 -16.67
N ALA A 418 17.16 3.92 -16.10
CA ALA A 418 16.90 5.13 -15.34
C ALA A 418 16.27 6.22 -16.23
N GLU A 419 15.16 6.80 -15.77
CA GLU A 419 14.39 7.77 -16.55
C GLU A 419 14.60 9.20 -16.06
N ASP A 420 14.96 9.41 -14.79
CA ASP A 420 15.11 10.75 -14.22
C ASP A 420 16.34 10.92 -13.33
N CYS A 421 16.60 12.18 -12.94
CA CYS A 421 17.68 12.56 -12.03
C CYS A 421 17.65 11.75 -10.72
N CYS A 422 16.48 11.42 -10.19
CA CYS A 422 16.34 10.75 -8.90
C CYS A 422 16.74 9.27 -8.94
N ASP A 423 16.50 8.60 -10.07
CA ASP A 423 16.98 7.24 -10.31
C ASP A 423 18.51 7.20 -10.32
N LEU A 424 19.12 8.10 -11.10
CA LEU A 424 20.57 8.23 -11.20
C LEU A 424 21.20 8.59 -9.85
N LEU A 425 20.55 9.48 -9.09
CA LEU A 425 20.99 9.84 -7.75
C LEU A 425 20.92 8.65 -6.78
N SER A 426 19.85 7.86 -6.84
CA SER A 426 19.72 6.65 -6.03
C SER A 426 20.83 5.65 -6.33
N LEU A 427 21.15 5.45 -7.61
CA LEU A 427 22.28 4.62 -8.00
C LEU A 427 23.60 5.19 -7.52
N ALA A 428 23.83 6.50 -7.67
CA ALA A 428 25.07 7.14 -7.24
C ALA A 428 25.34 6.91 -5.76
N GLU A 429 24.31 7.07 -4.91
CA GLU A 429 24.39 6.77 -3.48
C GLU A 429 24.70 5.28 -3.24
N CYS A 430 24.05 4.34 -3.94
CA CYS A 430 24.35 2.91 -3.80
C CYS A 430 25.79 2.56 -4.18
N PHE A 431 26.33 3.14 -5.25
CA PHE A 431 27.72 2.92 -5.65
C PHE A 431 28.72 3.35 -4.55
N ILE A 432 28.44 4.45 -3.83
CA ILE A 432 29.28 4.88 -2.70
C ILE A 432 29.04 4.01 -1.47
N GLU A 433 27.80 3.97 -1.00
CA GLU A 433 27.44 3.44 0.32
C GLU A 433 27.58 1.92 0.39
N LYS A 434 27.33 1.23 -0.73
CA LYS A 434 27.31 -0.23 -0.79
C LYS A 434 28.56 -0.79 -1.46
N LEU A 435 28.94 -0.23 -2.63
CA LEU A 435 30.06 -0.77 -3.41
C LEU A 435 31.40 -0.10 -3.10
N GLY A 436 31.41 1.06 -2.42
CA GLY A 436 32.63 1.83 -2.19
C GLY A 436 33.25 2.41 -3.46
N ASP A 437 32.49 2.45 -4.57
CA ASP A 437 32.94 2.94 -5.88
C ASP A 437 32.65 4.44 -6.04
N GLY A 438 33.60 5.25 -5.58
CA GLY A 438 33.52 6.72 -5.69
C GLY A 438 33.61 7.23 -7.13
N GLU A 439 34.32 6.54 -8.02
CA GLU A 439 34.45 6.94 -9.42
C GLU A 439 33.13 6.69 -10.18
N GLY A 440 32.55 5.50 -10.00
CA GLY A 440 31.24 5.16 -10.56
C GLY A 440 30.14 6.06 -10.04
N ALA A 441 30.16 6.38 -8.74
CA ALA A 441 29.23 7.33 -8.17
C ALA A 441 29.37 8.73 -8.77
N ARG A 442 30.60 9.28 -8.88
CA ARG A 442 30.82 10.59 -9.49
C ARG A 442 30.29 10.64 -10.93
N ARG A 443 30.49 9.59 -11.73
CA ARG A 443 29.91 9.47 -13.08
C ARG A 443 28.38 9.57 -13.04
N LEU A 444 27.74 8.89 -12.10
CA LEU A 444 26.28 8.92 -11.93
C LEU A 444 25.78 10.29 -11.46
N TYR A 445 26.49 10.97 -10.57
CA TYR A 445 26.18 12.35 -10.17
C TYR A 445 26.26 13.32 -11.36
N GLU A 446 27.28 13.21 -12.22
CA GLU A 446 27.38 14.05 -13.43
C GLU A 446 26.23 13.79 -14.40
N LYS A 447 25.77 12.53 -14.49
CA LYS A 447 24.62 12.15 -15.31
C LYS A 447 23.32 12.68 -14.70
N ALA A 448 23.17 12.61 -13.37
CA ALA A 448 22.05 13.16 -12.63
C ALA A 448 21.95 14.68 -12.82
N GLU A 449 23.07 15.42 -12.71
CA GLU A 449 23.12 16.87 -12.98
C GLU A 449 22.62 17.22 -14.39
N LYS A 450 23.00 16.45 -15.40
CA LYS A 450 22.55 16.66 -16.79
C LYS A 450 21.06 16.35 -16.98
N ASN A 451 20.50 15.49 -16.15
CA ASN A 451 19.09 15.06 -16.19
C ASN A 451 18.21 15.82 -15.17
N ALA A 452 18.76 16.78 -14.43
CA ALA A 452 17.98 17.60 -13.50
C ALA A 452 17.13 18.60 -14.28
N GLU A 453 15.81 18.59 -14.04
CA GLU A 453 14.86 19.39 -14.82
C GLU A 453 14.37 20.63 -14.08
N ASP A 454 14.33 20.59 -12.74
CA ASP A 454 13.78 21.64 -11.91
C ASP A 454 14.66 22.00 -10.70
N SER A 455 14.28 23.04 -9.98
CA SER A 455 15.03 23.51 -8.80
C SER A 455 15.09 22.49 -7.67
N MET A 456 14.09 21.62 -7.54
CA MET A 456 14.08 20.59 -6.50
C MET A 456 15.11 19.51 -6.81
N ASP A 457 15.26 19.11 -8.08
CA ASP A 457 16.30 18.19 -8.51
C ASP A 457 17.70 18.72 -8.17
N PHE A 458 17.98 20.00 -8.45
CA PHE A 458 19.26 20.61 -8.11
C PHE A 458 19.51 20.69 -6.60
N VAL A 459 18.49 21.03 -5.80
CA VAL A 459 18.60 21.08 -4.33
C VAL A 459 18.92 19.71 -3.76
N VAL A 460 18.16 18.70 -4.17
CA VAL A 460 18.32 17.32 -3.70
C VAL A 460 19.68 16.76 -4.13
N LEU A 461 20.11 17.04 -5.37
CA LEU A 461 21.41 16.65 -5.89
C LEU A 461 22.54 17.30 -5.09
N ALA A 462 22.44 18.60 -4.80
CA ALA A 462 23.41 19.33 -4.00
C ALA A 462 23.50 18.78 -2.56
N ASP A 463 22.37 18.47 -1.94
CA ASP A 463 22.32 17.86 -0.61
C ASP A 463 23.04 16.50 -0.59
N SER A 464 22.75 15.63 -1.56
CA SER A 464 23.36 14.30 -1.67
C SER A 464 24.86 14.37 -2.01
N LEU A 465 25.29 15.27 -2.90
CA LEU A 465 26.72 15.53 -3.15
C LEU A 465 27.47 15.95 -1.88
N ARG A 466 26.85 16.78 -1.04
CA ARG A 466 27.42 17.24 0.22
C ARG A 466 27.47 16.14 1.27
N GLU A 467 26.41 15.35 1.40
CA GLU A 467 26.22 14.38 2.47
C GLU A 467 26.88 13.02 2.16
N THR A 468 26.77 12.55 0.91
CA THR A 468 27.23 11.22 0.52
C THR A 468 28.58 11.26 -0.22
N LEU A 469 28.76 12.13 -1.22
CA LEU A 469 30.05 12.25 -1.94
C LEU A 469 31.07 13.12 -1.17
N GLY A 470 30.61 14.02 -0.30
CA GLY A 470 31.45 14.97 0.43
C GLY A 470 31.97 16.14 -0.41
N ASP A 471 31.48 16.32 -1.64
CA ASP A 471 31.94 17.36 -2.58
C ASP A 471 31.18 18.68 -2.36
N LYS A 472 31.63 19.44 -1.36
CA LYS A 472 31.00 20.71 -0.97
C LYS A 472 31.10 21.79 -2.04
N GLU A 473 32.15 21.76 -2.86
CA GLU A 473 32.35 22.76 -3.91
C GLU A 473 31.35 22.55 -5.04
N TRP A 474 31.16 21.29 -5.48
CA TRP A 474 30.16 20.96 -6.47
C TRP A 474 28.74 21.22 -5.98
N ALA A 475 28.43 20.83 -4.73
CA ALA A 475 27.13 21.12 -4.12
C ALA A 475 26.82 22.64 -4.07
N ALA A 476 27.82 23.47 -3.74
CA ALA A 476 27.67 24.93 -3.72
C ALA A 476 27.41 25.51 -5.12
N ARG A 477 27.99 24.92 -6.17
CA ARG A 477 27.74 25.32 -7.56
C ARG A 477 26.29 25.08 -7.99
N LEU A 478 25.69 24.00 -7.50
CA LEU A 478 24.34 23.57 -7.86
C LEU A 478 23.24 24.26 -7.05
N SER A 479 23.58 24.79 -5.88
CA SER A 479 22.63 25.51 -5.04
C SER A 479 22.29 26.85 -5.71
N PRO A 480 21.04 27.09 -6.13
CA PRO A 480 20.64 28.41 -6.59
C PRO A 480 20.85 29.38 -5.43
N CYS A 481 21.66 30.42 -5.66
CA CYS A 481 22.12 31.41 -4.68
C CYS A 481 21.25 31.56 -3.41
N GLY A 482 21.77 31.09 -2.27
CA GLY A 482 21.48 31.55 -0.90
C GLY A 482 20.02 31.75 -0.49
N HIS A 483 19.48 30.79 0.26
CA HIS A 483 18.46 31.05 1.28
C HIS A 483 18.97 30.62 2.66
#